data_AF-A0A9D7PCI9-F1
#
_entry.id   AF-A0A9D7PCI9-F1
#
_cell.length_a   1.000
_cell.length_b   1.000
_cell.length_c   1.000
_cell.angle_alpha   90.00
_cell.angle_beta   90.00
_cell.angle_gamma   90.00
#
_symmetry.space_group_name_H-M   'P 1'
#
loop_
_entity.id
_entity.type
_entity.pdbx_description
1 polymer ?
#
loop_
_entity_poly.entity_id
_entity_poly.type
_entity_poly.pdbx_seq_one_letter_code
_entity_poly.pdbx_strand_id
1 'polypeptide(L)'
;MRAVSPLQAYACLHDFVVVSAVQSHTGKIIDRSGKVLTTTSRWGRLASVTVDLDQRWFHTDGQAEKLLAVQTRYGNRLLVETRGEEHLFVISRLDPALSLDMVIEEFSLVELGDYLGRCTTAQENGRRVR
;
A
#
# COMPACT_ATOMS: atom_id res chain seq x y z
N MET A 1 16.64 -3.73 -18.23
CA MET A 1 16.00 -2.82 -17.24
C MET A 1 14.66 -2.39 -17.82
N ARG A 2 13.51 -2.82 -17.27
CA ARG A 2 12.21 -2.33 -17.75
C ARG A 2 12.02 -0.92 -17.21
N ALA A 3 11.87 0.07 -18.09
CA ALA A 3 11.58 1.43 -17.68
C ALA A 3 10.28 1.45 -16.85
N VAL A 4 10.34 2.01 -15.65
CA VAL A 4 9.17 2.29 -14.83
C VAL A 4 8.31 3.29 -15.60
N SER A 5 7.06 2.94 -15.91
CA SER A 5 6.19 3.90 -16.59
C SER A 5 5.84 5.05 -15.63
N PRO A 6 5.72 6.31 -16.08
CA PRO A 6 5.34 7.44 -15.21
C PRO A 6 4.08 7.19 -14.39
N LEU A 7 3.15 6.38 -14.91
CA LEU A 7 1.93 5.96 -14.21
C LEU A 7 2.18 5.21 -12.89
N GLN A 8 3.26 4.43 -12.78
CA GLN A 8 3.60 3.73 -11.54
C GLN A 8 4.10 4.72 -10.48
N ALA A 9 4.90 5.71 -10.90
CA ALA A 9 5.35 6.78 -10.00
C ALA A 9 4.16 7.63 -9.54
N TYR A 10 3.23 7.98 -10.44
CA TYR A 10 2.03 8.72 -10.06
C TYR A 10 1.12 7.95 -9.11
N ALA A 11 0.96 6.64 -9.30
CA ALA A 11 0.18 5.82 -8.37
C ALA A 11 0.74 5.90 -6.94
N CYS A 12 2.08 5.82 -6.80
CA CYS A 12 2.77 5.93 -5.52
C CYS A 12 2.72 7.34 -4.92
N LEU A 13 2.97 8.38 -5.73
CA LEU A 13 3.04 9.77 -5.26
C LEU A 13 1.68 10.35 -4.86
N HIS A 14 0.61 9.86 -5.45
CA HIS A 14 -0.74 10.40 -5.26
C HIS A 14 -1.72 9.43 -4.60
N ASP A 15 -1.22 8.27 -4.15
CA ASP A 15 -1.97 7.25 -3.41
C ASP A 15 -3.29 6.81 -4.08
N PHE A 16 -3.28 6.63 -5.41
CA PHE A 16 -4.45 6.12 -6.13
C PHE A 16 -4.13 4.89 -6.98
N VAL A 17 -5.17 4.08 -7.20
CA VAL A 17 -5.13 2.96 -8.15
C VAL A 17 -5.23 3.52 -9.57
N VAL A 18 -4.34 3.08 -10.47
CA VAL A 18 -4.37 3.49 -11.88
C VAL A 18 -4.89 2.36 -12.74
N VAL A 19 -5.96 2.63 -13.48
CA VAL A 19 -6.46 1.77 -14.56
C VAL A 19 -6.20 2.48 -15.88
N SER A 20 -5.40 1.86 -16.76
CA SER A 20 -5.02 2.45 -18.05
C SER A 20 -5.54 1.60 -19.21
N ALA A 21 -6.12 2.29 -20.20
CA ALA A 21 -6.48 1.74 -21.50
C ALA A 21 -5.77 2.56 -22.57
N VAL A 22 -4.86 1.93 -23.32
CA VAL A 22 -4.00 2.60 -24.29
C VAL A 22 -4.08 1.88 -25.63
N GLN A 23 -4.01 2.64 -26.73
CA GLN A 23 -4.16 2.10 -28.08
C GLN A 23 -2.93 1.28 -28.52
N SER A 24 -1.73 1.83 -28.34
CA SER A 24 -0.49 1.31 -28.94
C SER A 24 0.34 0.42 -27.99
N HIS A 25 -0.08 0.27 -26.74
CA HIS A 25 0.65 -0.45 -25.69
C HIS A 25 -0.29 -1.37 -24.91
N THR A 26 0.23 -2.04 -23.87
CA THR A 26 -0.62 -2.80 -22.96
C THR A 26 -1.26 -1.87 -21.93
N GLY A 27 -2.58 -1.94 -21.81
CA GLY A 27 -3.30 -1.42 -20.65
C GLY A 27 -2.90 -2.18 -19.38
N LYS A 28 -2.83 -1.46 -18.26
CA LYS A 28 -2.35 -1.95 -16.97
C LYS A 28 -3.30 -1.52 -15.85
N ILE A 29 -3.39 -2.36 -14.82
CA ILE A 29 -3.95 -1.99 -13.52
C ILE A 29 -2.78 -1.94 -12.53
N ILE A 30 -2.62 -0.80 -11.86
CA ILE A 30 -1.50 -0.49 -10.98
C ILE A 30 -2.07 -0.13 -9.60
N ASP A 31 -1.58 -0.76 -8.54
CA ASP A 31 -1.98 -0.41 -7.18
C ASP A 31 -1.33 0.90 -6.71
N ARG A 32 -1.74 1.36 -5.52
CA ARG A 32 -1.24 2.58 -4.87
C ARG A 32 0.25 2.56 -4.59
N SER A 33 0.89 1.40 -4.70
CA SER A 33 2.33 1.27 -4.52
C SER A 33 3.14 1.41 -5.80
N GLY A 34 2.48 1.51 -6.95
CA GLY A 34 3.11 1.44 -8.26
C GLY A 34 3.37 0.00 -8.75
N LYS A 35 2.89 -1.03 -8.04
CA LYS A 35 2.97 -2.44 -8.50
C LYS A 35 1.92 -2.68 -9.57
N VAL A 36 2.34 -3.22 -10.70
CA VAL A 36 1.43 -3.62 -11.78
C VAL A 36 0.75 -4.93 -11.36
N LEU A 37 -0.55 -4.86 -11.07
CA LEU A 37 -1.36 -6.01 -10.66
C LEU A 37 -1.71 -6.92 -11.84
N THR A 38 -2.04 -6.31 -12.98
CA THR A 38 -2.33 -7.04 -14.21
C THR A 38 -2.11 -6.16 -15.44
N THR A 39 -1.90 -6.80 -16.59
CA THR A 39 -1.65 -6.15 -17.87
C THR A 39 -2.39 -6.92 -18.96
N THR A 40 -2.95 -6.17 -19.90
CA THR A 40 -3.40 -6.73 -21.17
C THR A 40 -2.18 -7.18 -22.00
N SER A 41 -2.42 -7.90 -23.10
CA SER A 41 -1.41 -8.31 -24.06
C SER A 41 -1.96 -8.34 -25.48
N ARG A 42 -1.11 -8.69 -26.45
CA ARG A 42 -1.56 -8.94 -27.84
C ARG A 42 -2.63 -10.04 -27.95
N TRP A 43 -2.62 -10.97 -27.00
CA TRP A 43 -3.48 -12.16 -27.00
C TRP A 43 -4.61 -12.08 -25.98
N GLY A 44 -4.41 -11.35 -24.87
CA GLY A 44 -5.41 -11.09 -23.85
C GLY A 44 -5.78 -9.61 -23.82
N ARG A 45 -6.89 -9.24 -24.46
CA ARG A 45 -7.35 -7.84 -24.55
C ARG A 45 -8.11 -7.36 -23.32
N LEU A 46 -8.46 -8.28 -22.41
CA LEU A 46 -9.14 -8.00 -21.16
C LEU A 46 -8.19 -8.28 -20.00
N ALA A 47 -8.15 -7.36 -19.04
CA ALA A 47 -7.46 -7.54 -17.76
C ALA A 47 -8.43 -7.15 -16.64
N SER A 48 -8.52 -8.00 -15.62
CA SER A 48 -9.40 -7.79 -14.47
C SER A 48 -8.66 -8.21 -13.20
N VAL A 49 -8.82 -7.43 -12.14
CA VAL A 49 -8.30 -7.75 -10.81
C VAL A 49 -9.21 -7.12 -9.75
N THR A 50 -9.40 -7.82 -8.64
CA THR A 50 -10.06 -7.25 -7.46
C THR A 50 -9.04 -6.45 -6.65
N VAL A 51 -9.38 -5.21 -6.30
CA VAL A 51 -8.50 -4.33 -5.52
C VAL A 51 -9.23 -3.91 -4.25
N ASP A 52 -8.54 -3.99 -3.11
CA ASP A 52 -9.04 -3.42 -1.86
C ASP A 52 -8.72 -1.93 -1.81
N LEU A 53 -9.76 -1.12 -1.98
CA LEU A 53 -9.65 0.34 -1.89
C LEU A 53 -9.43 0.80 -0.44
N ASP A 54 -9.72 -0.05 0.54
CA ASP A 54 -9.47 0.26 1.95
C ASP A 54 -8.08 -0.16 2.43
N GLN A 55 -7.25 -0.79 1.59
CA GLN A 55 -5.88 -1.16 1.97
C GLN A 55 -5.14 0.03 2.65
N ARG A 56 -4.45 -0.25 3.75
CA ARG A 56 -3.76 0.75 4.59
C ARG A 56 -2.26 0.50 4.65
N TRP A 57 -1.51 1.59 4.82
CA TRP A 57 -0.05 1.62 4.79
C TRP A 57 0.51 1.96 6.16
N PHE A 58 1.60 1.30 6.54
CA PHE A 58 2.22 1.45 7.85
C PHE A 58 3.74 1.39 7.74
N HIS A 59 4.42 2.06 8.66
CA HIS A 59 5.87 1.93 8.84
C HIS A 59 6.19 0.92 9.94
N THR A 60 7.27 0.14 9.79
CA THR A 60 7.63 -0.94 10.72
C THR A 60 8.16 -0.48 12.07
N ASP A 61 8.69 0.74 12.15
CA ASP A 61 9.26 1.32 13.37
C ASP A 61 8.23 1.42 14.51
N GLY A 62 8.49 0.72 15.62
CA GLY A 62 7.60 0.62 16.77
C GLY A 62 6.31 -0.18 16.54
N GLN A 63 6.25 -0.97 15.46
CA GLN A 63 5.06 -1.76 15.10
C GLN A 63 5.38 -3.17 14.59
N ALA A 64 6.64 -3.48 14.29
CA ALA A 64 7.07 -4.76 13.69
C ALA A 64 6.61 -5.98 14.52
N GLU A 65 6.62 -5.88 15.83
CA GLU A 65 6.17 -6.90 16.77
C GLU A 65 4.67 -7.21 16.67
N LYS A 66 3.87 -6.27 16.17
CA LYS A 66 2.41 -6.42 16.05
C LYS A 66 2.01 -7.25 14.82
N LEU A 67 2.87 -7.35 13.80
CA LEU A 67 2.55 -8.01 12.52
C LEU A 67 2.16 -9.47 12.72
N LEU A 68 2.91 -10.22 13.55
CA LEU A 68 2.62 -11.62 13.83
C LEU A 68 1.27 -11.78 14.55
N ALA A 69 0.96 -10.86 15.47
CA ALA A 69 -0.28 -10.90 16.23
C ALA A 69 -1.50 -10.58 15.33
N VAL A 70 -1.40 -9.59 14.44
CA VAL A 70 -2.43 -9.28 13.43
C VAL A 70 -2.67 -10.48 12.51
N GLN A 71 -1.61 -11.06 11.97
CA GLN A 71 -1.71 -12.24 11.08
C GLN A 71 -2.33 -13.44 11.79
N THR A 72 -1.97 -13.66 13.06
CA THR A 72 -2.49 -14.78 13.86
C THR A 72 -3.97 -14.60 14.19
N ARG A 73 -4.39 -13.37 14.51
CA ARG A 73 -5.76 -13.01 14.88
C ARG A 73 -6.73 -13.12 13.71
N TYR A 74 -6.34 -12.59 12.55
CA TYR A 74 -7.23 -12.43 11.40
C TYR A 74 -7.01 -13.47 10.30
N GLY A 75 -5.85 -14.13 10.28
CA GLY A 75 -5.55 -15.22 9.36
C GLY A 75 -5.87 -14.88 7.91
N ASN A 76 -6.70 -15.70 7.28
CA ASN A 76 -7.09 -15.58 5.88
C ASN A 76 -8.09 -14.44 5.58
N ARG A 77 -8.52 -13.67 6.58
CA ARG A 77 -9.42 -12.51 6.38
C ARG A 77 -8.66 -11.26 5.95
N LEU A 78 -7.35 -11.23 6.17
CA LEU A 78 -6.45 -10.15 5.78
C LEU A 78 -5.26 -10.69 4.99
N LEU A 79 -4.68 -9.83 4.16
CA LEU A 79 -3.38 -10.01 3.56
C LEU A 79 -2.43 -8.98 4.17
N VAL A 80 -1.33 -9.45 4.77
CA VAL A 80 -0.24 -8.60 5.24
C VAL A 80 0.95 -8.77 4.31
N GLU A 81 1.34 -7.71 3.61
CA GLU A 81 2.53 -7.68 2.75
C GLU A 81 3.60 -6.80 3.40
N THR A 82 4.80 -7.35 3.62
CA THR A 82 5.96 -6.59 4.12
C THR A 82 6.85 -6.15 2.97
N ARG A 83 7.40 -4.94 3.10
CA ARG A 83 8.32 -4.31 2.17
C ARG A 83 9.59 -3.94 2.92
N GLY A 84 10.50 -4.91 2.96
CA GLY A 84 11.66 -4.86 3.85
C GLY A 84 12.65 -3.74 3.51
N GLU A 85 12.82 -3.41 2.22
CA GLU A 85 13.75 -2.37 1.79
C GLU A 85 13.28 -0.97 2.19
N GLU A 86 11.96 -0.74 2.23
CA GLU A 86 11.35 0.54 2.57
C GLU A 86 10.91 0.64 4.03
N HIS A 87 11.08 -0.42 4.84
CA HIS A 87 10.55 -0.49 6.20
C HIS A 87 9.03 -0.24 6.28
N LEU A 88 8.30 -0.74 5.28
CA LEU A 88 6.85 -0.60 5.19
C LEU A 88 6.16 -1.96 5.33
N PHE A 89 4.90 -1.92 5.77
CA PHE A 89 3.98 -3.03 5.59
C PHE A 89 2.60 -2.53 5.23
N VAL A 90 1.84 -3.39 4.58
CA VAL A 90 0.53 -3.09 4.01
C VAL A 90 -0.46 -4.12 4.50
N ILE A 91 -1.64 -3.66 4.92
CA ILE A 91 -2.74 -4.54 5.29
C ILE A 91 -3.87 -4.33 4.28
N SER A 92 -4.30 -5.42 3.67
CA SER A 92 -5.43 -5.45 2.73
C SER A 92 -6.47 -6.44 3.24
N ARG A 93 -7.74 -6.15 3.00
CA ARG A 93 -8.84 -7.07 3.32
C ARG A 93 -9.01 -8.12 2.25
N LEU A 94 -9.21 -9.35 2.70
CA LEU A 94 -9.69 -10.45 1.88
C LEU A 94 -11.16 -10.76 2.19
N ASP A 95 -11.64 -10.35 3.37
CA ASP A 95 -13.04 -10.40 3.79
C ASP A 95 -13.69 -9.00 3.68
N PRO A 96 -14.65 -8.77 2.75
CA PRO A 96 -15.32 -7.48 2.60
C PRO A 96 -16.11 -7.03 3.83
N ALA A 97 -16.51 -7.96 4.71
CA ALA A 97 -17.24 -7.64 5.93
C ALA A 97 -16.33 -7.16 7.08
N LEU A 98 -15.00 -7.27 6.92
CA LEU A 98 -14.04 -6.80 7.91
C LEU A 98 -13.80 -5.29 7.75
N SER A 99 -13.77 -4.57 8.87
CA SER A 99 -13.35 -3.17 8.93
C SER A 99 -11.85 -3.11 9.27
N LEU A 100 -11.05 -2.42 8.46
CA LEU A 100 -9.64 -2.18 8.79
C LEU A 100 -9.48 -1.19 9.94
N ASP A 101 -10.42 -0.25 10.12
CA ASP A 101 -10.35 0.70 11.22
C ASP A 101 -10.42 -0.03 12.58
N MET A 102 -11.24 -1.09 12.68
CA MET A 102 -11.28 -1.96 13.87
C MET A 102 -9.95 -2.70 14.10
N VAL A 103 -9.30 -3.18 13.03
CA VAL A 103 -8.00 -3.86 13.11
C VAL A 103 -6.94 -2.88 13.61
N ILE A 104 -6.96 -1.65 13.10
CA ILE A 104 -6.05 -0.57 13.49
C ILE A 104 -6.24 -0.24 14.97
N GLU A 105 -7.48 -0.05 15.41
CA GLU A 105 -7.80 0.25 16.80
C GLU A 105 -7.36 -0.88 17.75
N GLU A 106 -7.70 -2.13 17.44
CA GLU A 106 -7.41 -3.30 18.27
C GLU A 106 -5.91 -3.48 18.54
N PHE A 107 -5.07 -3.22 17.53
CA PHE A 107 -3.61 -3.35 17.63
C PHE A 107 -2.89 -2.01 17.87
N SER A 108 -3.66 -0.93 18.02
CA SER A 108 -3.15 0.44 18.12
C SER A 108 -2.10 0.72 17.04
N LEU A 109 -2.43 0.40 15.79
CA LEU A 109 -1.55 0.63 14.65
C LEU A 109 -1.51 2.13 14.34
N VAL A 110 -0.35 2.62 13.92
CA VAL A 110 -0.10 3.99 13.50
C VAL A 110 0.06 3.98 12.00
N GLU A 111 -0.90 4.57 11.29
CA GLU A 111 -0.86 4.68 9.83
C GLU A 111 0.36 5.48 9.37
N LEU A 112 0.81 5.21 8.15
CA LEU A 112 2.02 5.80 7.58
C LEU A 112 1.94 7.33 7.57
N GLY A 113 0.78 7.91 7.27
CA GLY A 113 0.57 9.36 7.29
C GLY A 113 0.88 9.98 8.66
N ASP A 114 0.33 9.39 9.73
CA ASP A 114 0.56 9.85 11.11
C ASP A 114 2.01 9.65 11.54
N TYR A 115 2.61 8.51 11.19
CA TYR A 115 4.02 8.24 11.44
C TYR A 115 4.91 9.32 10.79
N LEU A 116 4.70 9.60 9.51
CA LEU A 116 5.46 10.62 8.76
C LEU A 116 5.21 12.02 9.31
N GLY A 117 3.99 12.34 9.73
CA GLY A 117 3.64 13.61 10.36
C GLY A 117 4.41 13.83 11.67
N ARG A 118 4.50 12.79 12.52
CA ARG A 118 5.31 12.80 13.75
C ARG A 118 6.79 13.02 13.45
N CYS A 119 7.35 12.29 12.48
CA CYS A 119 8.74 12.44 12.08
C CYS A 119 9.04 13.84 11.52
N THR A 120 8.14 14.38 10.69
CA THR A 120 8.26 15.72 10.12
C THR A 120 8.30 16.78 11.21
N THR A 121 7.37 16.70 12.17
CA THR A 121 7.32 17.61 13.33
C THR A 121 8.62 17.57 14.14
N ALA A 122 9.15 16.37 14.40
CA ALA A 122 10.41 16.21 15.12
C ALA A 122 11.59 16.84 14.37
N GLN A 123 11.66 16.67 13.04
CA GLN A 123 12.69 17.30 12.21
C GLN A 123 12.58 18.83 12.22
N GLU A 124 11.38 19.38 12.09
CA GLU A 124 11.15 20.83 12.11
C GLU A 124 11.58 21.45 13.44
N ASN A 125 11.23 20.82 14.56
CA ASN A 125 11.66 21.26 15.88
C ASN A 125 13.20 21.23 16.01
N GLY A 126 13.85 20.18 15.51
CA GLY A 126 15.31 20.09 15.49
C GLY A 126 15.98 21.14 14.61
N ARG A 127 15.36 21.54 13.49
CA ARG A 127 15.85 22.62 12.61
C ARG A 127 15.74 23.99 13.27
N ARG A 128 14.70 24.25 14.08
CA ARG A 128 14.50 25.53 14.78
C ARG A 128 15.47 25.77 15.94
N VAL A 129 16.11 24.70 16.45
CA VAL A 129 17.07 24.76 17.56
C VAL A 129 18.51 24.97 17.07
N ARG A 130 18.75 24.87 15.76
CA ARG A 130 20.05 25.19 15.12
C ARG A 130 20.05 26.61 14.57
#